data_AF-A0A1I6FPZ7-F1
#
_entry.id   AF-A0A1I6FPZ7-F1
#
_cell.length_a   1.000
_cell.length_b   1.000
_cell.length_c   1.000
_cell.angle_alpha   90.00
_cell.angle_beta   90.00
_cell.angle_gamma   90.00
#
_symmetry.space_group_name_H-M   'P 1'
#
loop_
_entity.id
_entity.type
_entity.pdbx_description
1 polymer ?
#
loop_
_entity_poly.entity_id
_entity_poly.type
_entity_poly.pdbx_seq_one_letter_code
_entity_poly.pdbx_strand_id
1 'polypeptide(L)'
;MKRFIPAICLLFSISLGAQLKVGERPSQIHPNSVLELESSDKALVLPRLTTAQMNAISPLTGAVVYNRDEEALYYFVADSWYRVSGAASRDLRFINNNDGTFTIVYGDGSTFQSQDLTGPAGPAGEKGEPGDPATDDQQITDFSLDGNILTLTLENGGTQTVDLSGYVSTDNQDLTGAT
;
A
#
# COMPACT_ATOMS: atom_id res chain seq x y z
N MET A 1 -63.19 56.05 2.42
CA MET A 1 -62.33 54.89 2.09
C MET A 1 -60.95 55.12 2.70
N LYS A 2 -60.58 54.36 3.75
CA LYS A 2 -59.23 54.42 4.35
C LYS A 2 -58.74 52.98 4.48
N ARG A 3 -57.78 52.60 3.63
CA ARG A 3 -57.26 51.23 3.60
C ARG A 3 -56.24 51.07 4.73
N PHE A 4 -56.59 50.25 5.73
CA PHE A 4 -55.65 49.79 6.74
C PHE A 4 -54.79 48.69 6.12
N ILE A 5 -53.49 48.96 5.96
CA ILE A 5 -52.50 47.94 5.63
C ILE A 5 -51.90 47.51 6.97
N PRO A 6 -52.13 46.28 7.47
CA PRO A 6 -51.38 45.80 8.61
C PRO A 6 -49.94 45.53 8.15
N ALA A 7 -49.00 46.30 8.68
CA ALA A 7 -47.59 46.00 8.57
C ALA A 7 -47.32 44.69 9.35
N ILE A 8 -47.32 43.56 8.65
CA ILE A 8 -46.75 42.31 9.15
C ILE A 8 -45.24 42.55 9.30
N CYS A 9 -44.80 42.81 10.53
CA CYS A 9 -43.40 42.66 10.91
C CYS A 9 -43.06 41.17 10.87
N LEU A 10 -42.48 40.73 9.76
CA LEU A 10 -41.88 39.42 9.61
C LEU A 10 -40.68 39.32 10.56
N LEU A 11 -40.86 38.68 11.72
CA LEU A 11 -39.76 38.27 12.60
C LEU A 11 -38.98 37.16 11.88
N PHE A 12 -37.98 37.54 11.11
CA PHE A 12 -37.01 36.61 10.56
C PHE A 12 -36.12 36.11 11.72
N SER A 13 -36.30 34.85 12.11
CA SER A 13 -35.37 34.18 13.03
C SER A 13 -34.05 33.95 12.29
N ILE A 14 -33.13 34.91 12.38
CA ILE A 14 -31.75 34.70 11.98
C ILE A 14 -31.07 33.83 13.05
N SER A 15 -30.76 32.57 12.71
CA SER A 15 -29.89 31.74 13.54
C SER A 15 -28.44 32.21 13.35
N LEU A 16 -28.02 33.20 14.13
CA LEU A 16 -26.61 33.54 14.23
C LEU A 16 -25.91 32.43 15.03
N GLY A 17 -25.02 31.67 14.38
CA GLY A 17 -24.15 30.74 15.07
C GLY A 17 -23.23 31.52 16.01
N ALA A 18 -23.23 31.20 17.30
CA ALA A 18 -22.31 31.80 18.26
C ALA A 18 -20.99 31.03 18.22
N GLN A 19 -19.89 31.77 18.07
CA GLN A 19 -18.53 31.25 18.26
C GLN A 19 -17.95 31.96 19.50
N LEU A 20 -17.19 31.23 20.32
CA LEU A 20 -16.57 31.77 21.53
C LEU A 20 -15.05 31.78 21.38
N LYS A 21 -14.42 32.94 21.53
CA LYS A 21 -12.98 33.06 21.68
C LYS A 21 -12.64 33.68 23.03
N VAL A 22 -11.69 33.09 23.73
CA VAL A 22 -11.10 33.62 24.96
C VAL A 22 -9.61 33.75 24.75
N GLY A 23 -9.06 34.98 24.81
CA GLY A 23 -7.64 35.20 24.58
C GLY A 23 -7.26 36.59 24.11
N GLU A 24 -6.02 36.72 23.62
CA GLU A 24 -5.39 37.99 23.25
C GLU A 24 -6.05 38.68 22.03
N ARG A 25 -6.67 37.92 21.11
CA ARG A 25 -7.32 38.44 19.88
C ARG A 25 -8.80 38.03 19.76
N PRO A 26 -9.69 38.45 20.69
CA PRO A 26 -11.06 37.91 20.79
C PRO A 26 -11.98 38.22 19.61
N SER A 27 -11.66 39.24 18.80
CA SER A 27 -12.40 39.60 17.57
C SER A 27 -11.98 38.80 16.34
N GLN A 28 -10.96 37.95 16.44
CA GLN A 28 -10.44 37.13 15.35
C GLN A 28 -10.61 35.65 15.69
N ILE A 29 -11.83 35.16 15.54
CA ILE A 29 -12.15 33.74 15.62
C ILE A 29 -12.13 33.13 14.21
N HIS A 30 -11.58 31.94 14.08
CA HIS A 30 -11.59 31.21 12.83
C HIS A 30 -13.02 30.73 12.51
N PRO A 31 -13.50 30.84 11.25
CA PRO A 31 -14.88 30.52 10.89
C PRO A 31 -15.27 29.05 11.13
N ASN A 32 -14.29 28.14 11.25
CA ASN A 32 -14.54 26.72 11.57
C ASN A 32 -14.48 26.39 13.07
N SER A 33 -14.34 27.38 13.95
CA SER A 33 -14.21 27.17 15.39
C SER A 33 -15.50 27.46 16.13
N VAL A 34 -15.93 26.56 17.02
CA VAL A 34 -16.98 26.86 18.01
C VAL A 34 -16.39 27.46 19.28
N LEU A 35 -15.18 27.02 19.67
CA LEU A 35 -14.41 27.53 20.80
C LEU A 35 -12.92 27.67 20.43
N GLU A 36 -12.33 28.84 20.70
CA GLU A 36 -10.88 29.04 20.66
C GLU A 36 -10.36 29.59 21.99
N LEU A 37 -9.27 28.99 22.48
CA LEU A 37 -8.54 29.45 23.64
C LEU A 37 -7.15 29.88 23.18
N GLU A 38 -6.84 31.17 23.32
CA GLU A 38 -5.56 31.75 22.92
C GLU A 38 -4.89 32.40 24.13
N SER A 39 -3.71 31.93 24.51
CA SER A 39 -2.95 32.53 25.60
C SER A 39 -1.49 32.16 25.46
N SER A 40 -0.60 33.11 25.76
CA SER A 40 0.84 32.89 25.82
C SER A 40 1.31 32.35 27.18
N ASP A 41 0.46 32.35 28.20
CA ASP A 41 0.85 32.06 29.60
C ASP A 41 -0.20 31.30 30.45
N LYS A 42 -1.35 30.94 29.88
CA LYS A 42 -2.42 30.13 30.53
C LYS A 42 -2.67 28.83 29.76
N ALA A 43 -3.20 27.85 30.48
CA ALA A 43 -3.59 26.56 29.92
C ALA A 43 -5.09 26.28 30.14
N LEU A 44 -5.66 25.43 29.30
CA LEU A 44 -6.97 24.83 29.55
C LEU A 44 -6.83 23.81 30.69
N VAL A 45 -7.55 24.05 31.79
CA VAL A 45 -7.71 23.06 32.86
C VAL A 45 -9.02 22.32 32.64
N LEU A 46 -8.93 21.02 32.40
CA LEU A 46 -10.10 20.14 32.28
C LEU A 46 -10.69 19.81 33.65
N PRO A 47 -11.96 19.35 33.74
CA PRO A 47 -12.50 18.82 34.99
C PRO A 47 -11.58 17.75 35.59
N ARG A 48 -11.25 17.91 36.88
CA ARG A 48 -10.32 17.03 37.61
C ARG A 48 -11.10 16.14 38.56
N LEU A 49 -11.13 14.83 38.29
CA LEU A 49 -11.92 13.85 39.04
C LEU A 49 -11.01 12.76 39.64
N THR A 50 -11.39 12.15 40.76
CA THR A 50 -10.85 10.84 41.15
C THR A 50 -11.46 9.75 40.26
N THR A 51 -10.91 8.54 40.24
CA THR A 51 -11.47 7.42 39.48
C THR A 51 -12.91 7.13 39.89
N ALA A 52 -13.20 7.19 41.20
CA ALA A 52 -14.55 7.01 41.72
C ALA A 52 -15.52 8.11 41.23
N GLN A 53 -15.09 9.38 41.22
CA GLN A 53 -15.91 10.50 40.73
C GLN A 53 -16.12 10.43 39.21
N MET A 54 -15.08 10.05 38.47
CA MET A 54 -15.13 9.89 37.01
C MET A 54 -16.11 8.78 36.59
N ASN A 55 -16.15 7.66 37.32
CA ASN A 55 -17.08 6.56 37.06
C ASN A 55 -18.51 6.83 37.55
N ALA A 56 -18.72 7.85 38.38
CA ALA A 56 -20.02 8.22 38.92
C ALA A 56 -20.80 9.23 38.06
N ILE A 57 -20.15 9.85 37.05
CA ILE A 57 -20.80 10.80 36.14
C ILE A 57 -21.34 10.12 34.89
N SER A 58 -22.33 10.74 34.25
CA SER A 58 -22.91 10.31 32.95
C SER A 58 -22.53 11.31 31.84
N PRO A 59 -21.28 11.28 31.34
CA PRO A 59 -20.82 12.20 30.30
C PRO A 59 -21.37 11.83 28.91
N LEU A 60 -21.24 12.76 27.95
CA LEU A 60 -21.45 12.47 26.53
C LEU A 60 -20.20 11.85 25.92
N THR A 61 -20.38 11.07 24.84
CA THR A 61 -19.23 10.61 24.01
C THR A 61 -18.43 11.82 23.53
N GLY A 62 -17.11 11.75 23.70
CA GLY A 62 -16.17 12.84 23.42
C GLY A 62 -15.87 13.75 24.62
N ALA A 63 -16.51 13.54 25.78
CA ALA A 63 -16.13 14.25 27.00
C ALA A 63 -14.68 13.94 27.40
N VAL A 64 -13.95 14.93 27.91
CA VAL A 64 -12.54 14.81 28.32
C VAL A 64 -12.36 15.31 29.74
N VAL A 65 -11.62 14.55 30.56
CA VAL A 65 -11.33 14.85 31.97
C VAL A 65 -9.87 14.54 32.30
N TYR A 66 -9.35 15.11 33.39
CA TYR A 66 -8.09 14.68 34.00
C TYR A 66 -8.39 13.86 35.26
N ASN A 67 -8.01 12.59 35.26
CA ASN A 67 -8.12 11.71 36.42
C ASN A 67 -6.91 11.93 37.34
N ARG A 68 -7.17 12.28 38.61
CA ARG A 68 -6.16 12.58 39.63
C ARG A 68 -5.55 11.36 40.29
N ASP A 69 -6.27 10.25 40.36
CA ASP A 69 -5.73 9.02 40.96
C ASP A 69 -4.77 8.33 39.98
N GLU A 70 -5.11 8.40 38.69
CA GLU A 70 -4.34 7.83 37.57
C GLU A 70 -3.36 8.82 36.93
N GLU A 71 -3.35 10.06 37.42
CA GLU A 71 -2.54 11.20 36.92
C GLU A 71 -2.54 11.36 35.39
N ALA A 72 -3.71 11.18 34.76
CA ALA A 72 -3.81 11.08 33.31
C ALA A 72 -5.10 11.67 32.72
N LEU A 73 -5.03 12.07 31.46
CA LEU A 73 -6.20 12.45 30.68
C LEU A 73 -7.01 11.22 30.29
N TYR A 74 -8.34 11.36 30.34
CA TYR A 74 -9.31 10.37 29.89
C TYR A 74 -10.35 11.02 28.98
N TYR A 75 -10.83 10.26 28.00
CA TYR A 75 -11.98 10.63 27.18
C TYR A 75 -13.03 9.52 27.19
N PHE A 76 -14.29 9.90 27.05
CA PHE A 76 -15.41 8.96 27.14
C PHE A 76 -15.91 8.58 25.75
N VAL A 77 -16.16 7.29 25.53
CA VAL A 77 -16.76 6.76 24.29
C VAL A 77 -17.82 5.73 24.64
N ALA A 78 -19.05 5.97 24.18
CA ALA A 78 -20.25 5.19 24.48
C ALA A 78 -20.50 5.05 25.99
N ASP A 79 -19.95 4.03 26.64
CA ASP A 79 -20.13 3.71 28.06
C ASP A 79 -18.80 3.49 28.80
N SER A 80 -17.67 3.79 28.14
CA SER A 80 -16.33 3.47 28.66
C SER A 80 -15.41 4.69 28.66
N TRP A 81 -14.60 4.78 29.71
CA TRP A 81 -13.50 5.73 29.80
C TRP A 81 -12.23 5.13 29.18
N TYR A 82 -11.62 5.89 28.26
CA TYR A 82 -10.35 5.55 27.64
C TYR A 82 -9.30 6.57 28.07
N ARG A 83 -8.15 6.08 28.53
CA ARG A 83 -7.01 6.95 28.85
C ARG A 83 -6.46 7.53 27.54
N VAL A 84 -6.28 8.85 27.49
CA VAL A 84 -5.68 9.56 26.33
C VAL A 84 -4.19 9.23 26.20
N SER A 85 -3.57 8.74 27.27
CA SER A 85 -2.29 8.04 27.22
C SER A 85 -2.53 6.53 27.39
N GLY A 86 -2.31 5.75 26.34
CA GLY A 86 -2.01 4.33 26.54
C GLY A 86 -0.65 4.22 27.22
N ALA A 87 -0.47 3.28 28.13
CA ALA A 87 0.88 2.79 28.35
C ALA A 87 1.49 2.41 26.98
N ALA A 88 2.73 2.84 26.73
CA ALA A 88 3.45 2.78 25.46
C ALA A 88 2.90 3.70 24.35
N SER A 89 3.72 4.65 23.88
CA SER A 89 3.49 5.33 22.60
C SER A 89 3.17 4.28 21.54
N ARG A 90 2.13 4.40 20.71
CA ARG A 90 2.07 3.57 19.49
C ARG A 90 3.03 4.06 18.40
N ASP A 91 4.04 4.84 18.79
CA ASP A 91 5.14 5.26 17.93
C ASP A 91 6.02 4.04 17.70
N LEU A 92 5.68 3.28 16.66
CA LEU A 92 6.68 2.52 15.94
C LEU A 92 7.52 3.53 15.17
N ARG A 93 8.67 3.88 15.73
CA ARG A 93 9.60 4.81 15.08
C ARG A 93 10.72 4.02 14.42
N PHE A 94 10.88 4.24 13.11
CA PHE A 94 12.01 3.74 12.34
C PHE A 94 13.09 4.83 12.27
N ILE A 95 14.32 4.48 12.64
CA ILE A 95 15.49 5.36 12.61
C ILE A 95 16.49 4.75 11.64
N ASN A 96 16.92 5.50 10.63
CA ASN A 96 18.13 5.17 9.87
C ASN A 96 19.33 5.68 10.68
N ASN A 97 20.25 4.78 11.05
CA ASN A 97 21.40 5.14 11.89
C ASN A 97 22.58 5.70 11.07
N ASN A 98 22.44 5.78 9.74
CA ASN A 98 23.46 6.25 8.79
C ASN A 98 24.78 5.47 8.82
N ASP A 99 24.78 4.27 9.41
CA ASP A 99 25.92 3.37 9.54
C ASP A 99 25.66 2.00 8.89
N GLY A 100 24.63 1.91 8.04
CA GLY A 100 24.20 0.65 7.42
C GLY A 100 23.19 -0.17 8.22
N THR A 101 22.83 0.28 9.42
CA THR A 101 21.77 -0.32 10.24
C THR A 101 20.53 0.58 10.31
N PHE A 102 19.40 -0.01 10.69
CA PHE A 102 18.21 0.73 11.11
C PHE A 102 17.75 0.26 12.50
N THR A 103 17.15 1.18 13.26
CA THR A 103 16.57 0.90 14.59
C THR A 103 15.05 1.04 14.55
N ILE A 104 14.34 0.02 15.02
CA ILE A 104 12.93 0.09 15.37
C ILE A 104 12.85 0.42 16.86
N VAL A 105 12.17 1.51 17.20
CA VAL A 105 11.79 1.83 18.58
C VAL A 105 10.34 1.43 18.76
N TYR A 106 10.10 0.50 19.70
CA TYR A 106 8.76 0.08 20.07
C TYR A 106 8.15 1.05 21.05
N GLY A 107 6.84 0.96 21.20
CA GLY A 107 6.10 1.84 22.08
C GLY A 107 6.48 1.78 23.55
N ASP A 108 6.97 0.62 23.99
CA ASP A 108 7.45 0.37 25.34
C ASP A 108 8.89 0.88 25.58
N GLY A 109 9.49 1.52 24.58
CA GLY A 109 10.85 2.04 24.61
C GLY A 109 11.93 1.01 24.32
N SER A 110 11.58 -0.27 24.15
CA SER A 110 12.53 -1.28 23.69
C SER A 110 12.94 -1.02 22.23
N THR A 111 14.07 -1.57 21.81
CA THR A 111 14.58 -1.39 20.44
C THR A 111 15.00 -2.70 19.79
N PHE A 112 14.85 -2.75 18.47
CA PHE A 112 15.50 -3.74 17.62
C PHE A 112 16.39 -3.00 16.63
N GLN A 113 17.70 -3.29 16.63
CA GLN A 113 18.63 -2.78 15.64
C GLN A 113 18.98 -3.89 14.65
N SER A 114 18.93 -3.60 13.36
CA SER A 114 19.38 -4.55 12.34
C SER A 114 20.88 -4.80 12.45
N GLN A 115 21.36 -5.88 11.83
CA GLN A 115 22.78 -6.00 11.50
C GLN A 115 23.16 -4.94 10.45
N ASP A 116 24.46 -4.71 10.28
CA ASP A 116 24.98 -3.85 9.21
C ASP A 116 24.69 -4.49 7.84
N LEU A 117 23.96 -3.75 7.00
CA LEU A 117 23.56 -4.16 5.66
C LEU A 117 24.40 -3.50 4.56
N THR A 118 25.48 -2.78 4.90
CA THR A 118 26.38 -2.11 3.93
C THR A 118 27.45 -3.02 3.34
N GLY A 119 27.28 -4.33 3.45
CA GLY A 119 28.16 -5.29 2.79
C GLY A 119 28.24 -5.05 1.28
N PRO A 120 29.37 -5.41 0.63
CA PRO A 120 29.45 -5.38 -0.82
C PRO A 120 28.30 -6.22 -1.40
N ALA A 121 27.69 -5.75 -2.50
CA ALA A 121 26.77 -6.58 -3.25
C ALA A 121 27.44 -7.94 -3.53
N GLY A 122 26.69 -9.03 -3.33
CA GLY A 122 27.21 -10.36 -3.60
C GLY A 122 27.75 -10.45 -5.03
N PRO A 123 28.70 -11.35 -5.31
CA PRO A 123 29.18 -11.55 -6.67
C PRO A 123 27.97 -11.80 -7.60
N ALA A 124 28.00 -11.22 -8.79
CA ALA A 124 27.03 -11.57 -9.81
C ALA A 124 27.04 -13.09 -10.00
N GLY A 125 25.86 -13.70 -10.17
CA GLY A 125 25.76 -15.12 -10.46
C GLY A 125 26.59 -15.49 -11.69
N GLU A 126 27.06 -16.73 -11.73
CA GLU A 126 27.76 -17.22 -12.92
C GLU A 126 26.89 -17.00 -14.15
N LYS A 127 27.48 -16.42 -15.20
CA LYS A 127 26.81 -16.32 -16.50
C LYS A 127 26.42 -17.74 -16.90
N GLY A 128 25.15 -17.94 -17.26
CA GLY A 128 24.70 -19.24 -17.77
C GLY A 128 25.62 -19.73 -18.89
N GLU A 129 25.79 -21.05 -18.99
CA GLU A 129 26.57 -21.64 -20.07
C GLU A 129 26.04 -21.14 -21.43
N PRO A 130 26.93 -20.79 -22.38
CA PRO A 130 26.50 -20.57 -23.76
C PRO A 130 25.62 -21.73 -24.21
N GLY A 131 24.48 -21.45 -24.84
CA GLY A 131 23.67 -22.50 -25.46
C GLY A 131 24.54 -23.33 -26.39
N ASP A 132 24.35 -24.64 -26.39
CA ASP A 132 25.10 -25.56 -27.23
C ASP A 132 24.95 -25.16 -28.71
N PRO A 133 26.03 -24.74 -29.41
CA PRO A 133 25.95 -24.41 -30.83
C PRO A 133 25.61 -25.63 -31.70
N ALA A 134 25.58 -26.85 -31.13
CA ALA A 134 25.22 -28.09 -31.81
C ALA A 134 23.72 -28.45 -31.76
N THR A 135 22.84 -27.58 -31.24
CA THR A 135 21.41 -27.64 -31.65
C THR A 135 21.29 -26.94 -33.00
N ASP A 136 21.93 -27.48 -34.03
CA ASP A 136 22.14 -26.77 -35.29
C ASP A 136 20.83 -26.46 -36.05
N ASP A 137 20.91 -25.43 -36.90
CA ASP A 137 19.94 -25.20 -37.98
C ASP A 137 20.35 -26.05 -39.19
N GLN A 138 20.33 -27.38 -39.05
CA GLN A 138 20.74 -28.33 -40.09
C GLN A 138 20.07 -28.04 -41.44
N GLN A 139 20.87 -27.72 -42.45
CA GLN A 139 20.41 -27.65 -43.84
C GLN A 139 20.69 -28.95 -44.59
N ILE A 140 19.73 -29.37 -45.41
CA ILE A 140 19.95 -30.41 -46.42
C ILE A 140 20.77 -29.77 -47.54
N THR A 141 21.99 -30.28 -47.75
CA THR A 141 22.89 -29.81 -48.82
C THR A 141 22.74 -30.59 -50.11
N ASP A 142 22.22 -31.82 -50.03
CA ASP A 142 21.92 -32.63 -51.21
C ASP A 142 20.67 -33.51 -50.98
N PHE A 143 19.81 -33.56 -52.00
CA PHE A 143 18.61 -34.41 -52.06
C PHE A 143 18.54 -35.01 -53.46
N SER A 144 18.72 -36.32 -53.56
CA SER A 144 18.72 -37.01 -54.84
C SER A 144 18.05 -38.38 -54.76
N LEU A 145 17.41 -38.79 -55.85
CA LEU A 145 16.87 -40.14 -56.03
C LEU A 145 17.51 -40.72 -57.30
N ASP A 146 18.36 -41.74 -57.12
CA ASP A 146 18.93 -42.51 -58.22
C ASP A 146 18.40 -43.94 -58.18
N GLY A 147 17.66 -44.32 -59.23
CA GLY A 147 16.84 -45.52 -59.23
C GLY A 147 15.88 -45.54 -58.03
N ASN A 148 16.12 -46.45 -57.08
CA ASN A 148 15.33 -46.62 -55.87
C ASN A 148 16.01 -46.10 -54.59
N ILE A 149 17.20 -45.50 -54.70
CA ILE A 149 17.97 -45.05 -53.54
C ILE A 149 17.77 -43.55 -53.33
N LEU A 150 17.07 -43.18 -52.26
CA LEU A 150 16.98 -41.80 -51.79
C LEU A 150 18.26 -41.46 -51.01
N THR A 151 18.94 -40.41 -51.41
CA THR A 151 20.16 -39.91 -50.76
C THR A 151 19.91 -38.53 -50.17
N LEU A 152 20.28 -38.37 -48.89
CA LEU A 152 20.18 -37.11 -48.14
C LEU A 152 21.56 -36.80 -47.55
N THR A 153 22.08 -35.61 -47.85
CA THR A 153 23.30 -35.09 -47.21
C THR A 153 22.97 -33.87 -46.38
N LEU A 154 23.41 -33.87 -45.12
CA LEU A 154 23.32 -32.72 -44.24
C LEU A 154 24.66 -31.98 -44.23
N GLU A 155 24.65 -30.66 -44.07
CA GLU A 155 25.87 -29.83 -44.08
C GLU A 155 26.98 -30.32 -43.14
N ASN A 156 26.62 -30.94 -42.00
CA ASN A 156 27.56 -31.48 -41.01
C ASN A 156 27.23 -32.91 -40.54
N GLY A 157 26.20 -33.56 -41.11
CA GLY A 157 25.66 -34.85 -40.64
C GLY A 157 26.06 -36.07 -41.48
N GLY A 158 26.91 -35.87 -42.49
CA GLY A 158 27.24 -36.91 -43.47
C GLY A 158 26.09 -37.22 -44.42
N THR A 159 26.27 -38.26 -45.24
CA THR A 159 25.28 -38.70 -46.24
C THR A 159 24.57 -39.97 -45.74
N GLN A 160 23.25 -39.95 -45.77
CA GLN A 160 22.40 -41.11 -45.49
C GLN A 160 21.71 -41.55 -46.77
N THR A 161 21.55 -42.86 -46.93
CA THR A 161 20.84 -43.46 -48.07
C THR A 161 19.72 -44.36 -47.57
N VAL A 162 18.59 -44.32 -48.25
CA VAL A 162 17.42 -45.17 -47.97
C VAL A 162 17.05 -45.90 -49.25
N ASP A 163 17.07 -47.23 -49.20
CA ASP A 163 16.60 -48.07 -50.30
C ASP A 163 15.07 -48.21 -50.27
N LEU A 164 14.44 -47.74 -51.34
CA LEU A 164 12.99 -47.77 -51.53
C LEU A 164 12.53 -48.93 -52.45
N SER A 165 13.42 -49.86 -52.80
CA SER A 165 13.12 -51.02 -53.64
C SER A 165 11.97 -51.87 -53.10
N GLY A 166 11.80 -51.94 -51.78
CA GLY A 166 10.69 -52.63 -51.12
C GLY A 166 9.33 -51.93 -51.22
N TYR A 167 9.30 -50.67 -51.68
CA TYR A 167 8.09 -49.84 -51.74
C TYR A 167 7.71 -49.41 -53.16
N VAL A 168 8.48 -49.79 -54.18
CA VAL A 168 8.03 -49.71 -55.59
C VAL A 168 7.01 -50.80 -55.84
N SER A 169 5.73 -50.45 -55.70
CA SER A 169 4.64 -51.30 -56.18
C SER A 169 4.56 -51.27 -57.71
N THR A 170 3.88 -52.25 -58.31
CA THR A 170 3.60 -52.26 -59.76
C THR A 170 2.50 -51.28 -60.16
N ASP A 171 2.20 -50.27 -59.33
CA ASP A 171 1.24 -49.21 -59.66
C ASP A 171 1.73 -48.45 -60.90
N ASN A 172 1.23 -48.89 -62.04
CA ASN A 172 1.43 -48.23 -63.32
C ASN A 172 0.40 -47.11 -63.37
N GLN A 173 0.80 -45.89 -62.98
CA GLN A 173 -0.03 -44.70 -63.12
C GLN A 173 -0.27 -44.46 -64.61
N ASP A 174 -1.32 -45.10 -65.13
CA ASP A 174 -1.79 -44.90 -66.48
C ASP A 174 -2.50 -43.55 -66.57
N LEU A 175 -1.70 -42.51 -66.78
CA LEU A 175 -2.16 -41.12 -66.97
C LEU A 175 -2.82 -40.90 -68.34
N THR A 176 -2.96 -41.93 -69.18
CA THR A 176 -3.58 -41.78 -70.51
C THR A 176 -5.09 -41.49 -70.45
N GLY A 177 -5.71 -41.62 -69.28
CA GLY A 177 -7.08 -41.20 -69.00
C GLY A 177 -7.25 -39.84 -68.31
N ALA A 178 -6.17 -39.12 -68.00
CA ALA A 178 -6.25 -37.80 -67.36
C ALA A 178 -6.33 -36.69 -68.43
N THR A 179 -7.55 -36.22 -68.74
CA THR A 179 -7.79 -34.96 -69.48
C THR A 179 -7.88 -33.76 -68.55
#